data_AF-A0A2H1KYQ6-F1
#
_entry.id   AF-A0A2H1KYQ6-F1
#
_cell.length_a   1.000
_cell.length_b   1.000
_cell.length_c   1.000
_cell.angle_alpha   90.00
_cell.angle_beta   90.00
_cell.angle_gamma   90.00
#
_symmetry.space_group_name_H-M   'P 1'
#
loop_
_entity.id
_entity.type
_entity.pdbx_description
1 polymer ?
#
loop_
_entity_poly.entity_id
_entity_poly.type
_entity_poly.pdbx_seq_one_letter_code
_entity_poly.pdbx_strand_id
1 'polypeptide(L)'
;MRADSAYYGHAAVQAAIAGGAEVSVTVRMDPAVKKAIAAIDDSAWQTIKYTDAVYDEDTGTWISSAEVAEIDYTAFTSKRKGQRVPGRLVVRRIPELNPKDLDQPTLFDTHRFHAFFTTSDLDTVTADKTHRAHAVIEQVNADLKDSALAHLPSGEFNANAAWLVLAVLAFNLTRAAATIAGAGLAKATTGTIRRKLISVPARTATSARRITLHLPQDWPWETAWTNLFTAINGPPQQAAA
;
A
#
# COMPACT_ATOMS: atom_id res chain seq x y z
N MET A 1 -3.62 10.21 -1.92
CA MET A 1 -2.49 9.76 -1.08
C MET A 1 -3.05 9.05 0.14
N ARG A 2 -2.64 7.80 0.38
CA ARG A 2 -2.88 7.11 1.65
C ARG A 2 -1.53 6.90 2.35
N ALA A 3 -1.44 7.17 3.64
CA ALA A 3 -0.19 7.00 4.39
C ALA A 3 -0.41 6.80 5.90
N ASP A 4 0.63 6.32 6.59
CA ASP A 4 0.64 6.20 8.05
C ASP A 4 0.89 7.55 8.76
N SER A 5 0.94 7.50 10.10
CA SER A 5 1.09 8.69 10.93
C SER A 5 2.44 9.42 10.82
N ALA A 6 3.48 8.79 10.27
CA ALA A 6 4.75 9.46 9.99
C ALA A 6 4.62 10.49 8.86
N TYR A 7 3.65 10.30 7.97
CA TYR A 7 3.33 11.23 6.88
C TYR A 7 2.24 12.26 7.25
N TYR A 8 1.76 12.27 8.49
CA TYR A 8 0.84 13.29 9.00
C TYR A 8 1.56 14.63 9.29
N GLY A 9 2.10 15.24 8.25
CA GLY A 9 2.79 16.52 8.28
C GLY A 9 2.23 17.49 7.24
N HIS A 10 2.16 18.77 7.59
CA HIS A 10 1.57 19.81 6.73
C HIS A 10 2.17 19.82 5.32
N ALA A 11 3.50 19.71 5.20
CA ALA A 11 4.17 19.74 3.89
C ALA A 11 3.77 18.56 2.99
N ALA A 12 3.72 17.34 3.54
CA ALA A 12 3.34 16.15 2.78
C ALA A 12 1.86 16.21 2.35
N VAL A 13 0.96 16.57 3.27
CA VAL A 13 -0.47 16.69 2.99
C VAL A 13 -0.75 17.78 1.96
N GLN A 14 -0.13 18.97 2.11
CA GLN A 14 -0.29 20.05 1.13
C GLN A 14 0.27 19.69 -0.23
N ALA A 15 1.42 19.02 -0.31
CA ALA A 15 1.98 18.59 -1.59
C ALA A 15 1.05 17.61 -2.32
N ALA A 16 0.43 16.67 -1.59
CA ALA A 16 -0.55 15.76 -2.16
C ALA A 16 -1.78 16.50 -2.71
N ILE A 17 -2.34 17.45 -1.94
CA ILE A 17 -3.49 18.26 -2.34
C ILE A 17 -3.15 19.15 -3.54
N ALA A 18 -1.99 19.82 -3.52
CA ALA A 18 -1.52 20.64 -4.63
C ALA A 18 -1.31 19.81 -5.92
N GLY A 19 -0.98 18.53 -5.78
CA GLY A 19 -0.93 17.57 -6.90
C GLY A 19 -2.31 17.04 -7.34
N GLY A 20 -3.41 17.55 -6.79
CA GLY A 20 -4.77 17.13 -7.12
C GLY A 20 -5.23 15.83 -6.45
N ALA A 21 -4.48 15.32 -5.47
CA ALA A 21 -4.83 14.08 -4.78
C ALA A 21 -5.62 14.35 -3.49
N GLU A 22 -6.66 13.56 -3.25
CA GLU A 22 -7.27 13.45 -1.92
C GLU A 22 -6.32 12.76 -0.95
N VAL A 23 -6.45 13.04 0.34
CA VAL A 23 -5.53 12.54 1.38
C VAL A 23 -6.30 11.68 2.37
N SER A 24 -5.70 10.58 2.83
CA SER A 24 -6.21 9.70 3.89
C SER A 24 -5.03 9.21 4.73
N VAL A 25 -4.81 9.81 5.90
CA VAL A 25 -3.56 9.64 6.68
C VAL A 25 -3.86 9.37 8.13
N THR A 26 -3.26 8.31 8.69
CA THR A 26 -3.43 7.97 10.11
C THR A 26 -2.99 9.14 10.99
N VAL A 27 -3.76 9.47 12.02
CA VAL A 27 -3.40 10.53 12.97
C VAL A 27 -2.89 9.94 14.27
N ARG A 28 -1.96 10.66 14.92
CA ARG A 28 -1.55 10.33 16.28
C ARG A 28 -2.68 10.69 17.25
N MET A 29 -2.81 9.91 18.31
CA MET A 29 -3.84 10.11 19.33
C MET A 29 -3.48 11.25 20.29
N ASP A 30 -3.33 12.46 19.75
CA ASP A 30 -3.03 13.69 20.49
C ASP A 30 -4.28 14.23 21.22
N PRO A 31 -4.14 15.22 22.12
CA PRO A 31 -5.28 15.76 22.86
C PRO A 31 -6.41 16.32 21.98
N ALA A 32 -6.10 16.86 20.80
CA ALA A 32 -7.12 17.42 19.90
C ALA A 32 -7.91 16.32 19.21
N VAL A 33 -7.24 15.26 18.75
CA VAL A 33 -7.88 14.07 18.17
C VAL A 33 -8.73 13.36 19.23
N LYS A 34 -8.21 13.15 20.44
CA LYS A 34 -8.98 12.56 21.56
C LYS A 34 -10.24 13.36 21.88
N LYS A 35 -10.13 14.69 21.91
CA LYS A 35 -11.28 15.58 22.14
C LYS A 35 -12.31 15.47 21.02
N ALA A 36 -11.88 15.37 19.76
CA ALA A 36 -12.78 15.20 18.63
C ALA A 36 -13.50 13.84 18.70
N ILE A 37 -12.78 12.76 19.01
CA ILE A 37 -13.36 11.41 19.17
C ILE A 37 -14.41 11.40 20.30
N ALA A 38 -14.12 12.04 21.44
CA ALA A 38 -15.03 12.12 22.58
C ALA A 38 -16.28 12.96 22.31
N ALA A 39 -16.31 13.75 21.23
CA ALA A 39 -17.45 14.55 20.80
C ALA A 39 -18.35 13.83 19.77
N ILE A 40 -17.96 12.63 19.33
CA ILE A 40 -18.79 11.82 18.43
C ILE A 40 -19.99 11.30 19.21
N ASP A 41 -21.20 11.55 18.70
CA ASP A 41 -22.44 11.05 19.29
C ASP A 41 -22.49 9.52 19.25
N ASP A 42 -23.00 8.89 20.31
CA ASP A 42 -23.07 7.43 20.41
C ASP A 42 -23.94 6.80 19.30
N SER A 43 -24.92 7.54 18.76
CA SER A 43 -25.75 7.09 17.64
C SER A 43 -25.07 7.20 16.26
N ALA A 44 -23.93 7.88 16.16
CA ALA A 44 -23.18 8.05 14.91
C ALA A 44 -22.32 6.84 14.55
N TRP A 45 -22.17 5.87 15.47
CA TRP A 45 -21.34 4.69 15.27
C TRP A 45 -22.06 3.63 14.45
N GLN A 46 -21.47 3.27 13.31
CA GLN A 46 -21.97 2.22 12.44
C GLN A 46 -21.15 0.93 12.63
N THR A 47 -21.81 -0.17 12.96
CA THR A 47 -21.17 -1.48 13.04
C THR A 47 -20.70 -1.94 11.66
N ILE A 48 -19.45 -2.38 11.59
CA ILE A 48 -18.82 -3.01 10.44
C ILE A 48 -18.38 -4.44 10.79
N LYS A 49 -18.55 -5.36 9.84
CA LYS A 49 -18.12 -6.76 9.96
C LYS A 49 -17.07 -7.07 8.90
N TYR A 50 -16.10 -7.91 9.28
CA TYR A 50 -15.10 -8.42 8.36
C TYR A 50 -15.42 -9.87 8.03
N THR A 51 -15.55 -10.17 6.73
CA THR A 51 -15.75 -11.55 6.25
C THR A 51 -14.56 -12.43 6.64
N ASP A 52 -13.36 -11.90 6.47
CA ASP A 52 -12.12 -12.46 6.99
C ASP A 52 -11.68 -11.60 8.17
N ALA A 53 -11.55 -12.19 9.35
CA ALA A 53 -11.11 -11.46 10.54
C ALA A 53 -9.79 -10.71 10.26
N VAL A 54 -9.60 -9.55 10.88
CA VAL A 54 -8.40 -8.73 10.70
C VAL A 54 -7.55 -8.86 11.95
N TYR A 55 -6.29 -9.23 11.79
CA TYR A 55 -5.36 -9.27 12.91
C TYR A 55 -4.99 -7.84 13.33
N ASP A 56 -5.21 -7.52 14.59
CA ASP A 56 -4.75 -6.28 15.20
C ASP A 56 -3.42 -6.55 15.92
N GLU A 57 -2.35 -5.95 15.40
CA GLU A 57 -0.99 -6.12 15.91
C GLU A 57 -0.83 -5.56 17.32
N ASP A 58 -1.62 -4.54 17.70
CA ASP A 58 -1.55 -3.93 19.02
C ASP A 58 -2.18 -4.82 20.11
N THR A 59 -3.17 -5.67 19.75
CA THR A 59 -3.79 -6.64 20.67
C THR A 59 -3.26 -8.06 20.51
N GLY A 60 -2.63 -8.36 19.38
CA GLY A 60 -2.29 -9.71 18.97
C GLY A 60 -3.52 -10.61 18.75
N THR A 61 -4.68 -10.04 18.39
CA THR A 61 -5.96 -10.76 18.31
C THR A 61 -6.65 -10.55 16.97
N TRP A 62 -7.39 -11.55 16.51
CA TRP A 62 -8.24 -11.47 15.32
C TRP A 62 -9.57 -10.78 15.63
N ILE A 63 -9.89 -9.74 14.88
CA ILE A 63 -11.11 -8.94 15.05
C ILE A 63 -12.08 -9.22 13.92
N SER A 64 -13.30 -9.63 14.25
CA SER A 64 -14.38 -9.89 13.29
C SER A 64 -15.42 -8.77 13.20
N SER A 65 -15.47 -7.86 14.18
CA SER A 65 -16.41 -6.74 14.24
C SER A 65 -15.77 -5.50 14.83
N ALA A 66 -16.13 -4.33 14.29
CA ALA A 66 -15.74 -3.03 14.81
C ALA A 66 -16.87 -2.04 14.55
N GLU A 67 -16.73 -0.81 15.02
CA GLU A 67 -17.63 0.28 14.68
C GLU A 67 -16.84 1.43 14.08
N VAL A 68 -17.45 2.14 13.14
CA VAL A 68 -16.85 3.30 12.49
C VAL A 68 -17.78 4.50 12.60
N ALA A 69 -17.20 5.66 12.85
CA ALA A 69 -17.88 6.95 12.86
C ALA A 69 -16.97 8.02 12.24
N GLU A 70 -17.52 9.21 12.06
CA GLU A 70 -16.76 10.36 11.59
C GLU A 70 -17.14 11.64 12.30
N ILE A 71 -16.25 12.63 12.20
CA ILE A 71 -16.48 13.97 12.70
C ILE A 71 -15.71 14.99 11.84
N ASP A 72 -16.32 16.15 11.61
CA ASP A 72 -15.66 17.27 10.95
C ASP A 72 -14.35 17.63 11.68
N TYR A 73 -13.29 17.82 10.90
CA TYR A 73 -11.98 18.09 11.46
C TYR A 73 -11.15 18.97 10.54
N THR A 74 -10.46 19.94 11.12
CA THR A 74 -9.50 20.76 10.39
C THR A 74 -8.09 20.41 10.84
N ALA A 75 -7.28 19.87 9.93
CA ALA A 75 -5.88 19.58 10.21
C ALA A 75 -5.04 20.87 10.25
N PHE A 76 -3.95 20.82 11.01
CA PHE A 76 -2.95 21.89 11.12
C PHE A 76 -3.50 23.24 11.59
N THR A 77 -4.42 23.25 12.55
CA THR A 77 -5.02 24.47 13.13
C THR A 77 -4.02 25.44 13.75
N SER A 78 -2.83 24.97 14.15
CA SER A 78 -1.72 25.80 14.61
C SER A 78 -1.09 26.66 13.51
N LYS A 79 -1.35 26.38 12.22
CA LYS A 79 -0.93 27.19 11.08
C LYS A 79 -1.90 28.35 10.82
N ARG A 80 -1.46 29.29 9.97
CA ARG A 80 -2.27 30.43 9.49
C ARG A 80 -3.54 29.91 8.80
N LYS A 81 -4.64 30.68 8.81
CA LYS A 81 -5.95 30.25 8.28
C LYS A 81 -5.88 29.62 6.87
N GLY A 82 -5.14 30.22 5.94
CA GLY A 82 -4.99 29.70 4.57
C GLY A 82 -4.10 28.46 4.41
N GLN A 83 -3.49 27.97 5.48
CA GLN A 83 -2.66 26.76 5.50
C GLN A 83 -3.34 25.59 6.24
N ARG A 84 -4.51 25.85 6.82
CA ARG A 84 -5.31 24.80 7.46
C ARG A 84 -5.97 23.96 6.40
N VAL A 85 -6.08 22.67 6.65
CA VAL A 85 -6.68 21.73 5.70
C VAL A 85 -8.00 21.24 6.26
N PRO A 86 -9.14 21.66 5.71
CA PRO A 86 -10.44 21.12 6.11
C PRO A 86 -10.57 19.66 5.63
N GLY A 87 -11.29 18.87 6.39
CA GLY A 87 -11.59 17.47 6.09
C GLY A 87 -12.41 16.89 7.24
N ARG A 88 -12.19 15.61 7.52
CA ARG A 88 -12.83 14.91 8.63
C ARG A 88 -11.90 13.86 9.23
N LEU A 89 -12.16 13.51 10.48
CA LEU A 89 -11.62 12.30 11.08
C LEU A 89 -12.62 11.17 10.82
N VAL A 90 -12.12 10.07 10.26
CA VAL A 90 -12.82 8.80 10.31
C VAL A 90 -12.18 7.98 11.41
N VAL A 91 -13.01 7.47 12.31
CA VAL A 91 -12.61 6.83 13.56
C VAL A 91 -13.21 5.44 13.59
N ARG A 92 -12.36 4.44 13.72
CA ARG A 92 -12.76 3.07 13.97
C ARG A 92 -12.48 2.73 15.42
N ARG A 93 -13.51 2.26 16.13
CA ARG A 93 -13.38 1.74 17.49
C ARG A 93 -13.56 0.23 17.52
N ILE A 94 -12.74 -0.43 18.31
CA ILE A 94 -12.77 -1.88 18.51
C ILE A 94 -12.99 -2.13 20.00
N PRO A 95 -13.97 -2.96 20.39
CA PRO A 95 -14.14 -3.38 21.78
C PRO A 95 -12.86 -4.05 22.30
N GLU A 96 -12.42 -3.67 23.49
CA GLU A 96 -11.28 -4.32 24.16
C GLU A 96 -11.72 -5.71 24.64
N LEU A 97 -11.50 -6.73 23.81
CA LEU A 97 -11.87 -8.13 24.12
C LEU A 97 -10.84 -8.85 25.01
N ASN A 98 -9.88 -8.15 25.62
CA ASN A 98 -8.90 -8.73 26.54
C ASN A 98 -9.38 -8.61 27.99
N PRO A 99 -10.00 -9.66 28.57
CA PRO A 99 -10.04 -9.85 30.01
C PRO A 99 -8.70 -10.45 30.50
N LYS A 100 -7.56 -9.83 30.17
CA LYS A 100 -6.25 -10.29 30.67
C LYS A 100 -5.96 -9.61 32.00
N ASP A 101 -6.09 -10.39 33.08
CA ASP A 101 -5.44 -10.20 34.39
C ASP A 101 -5.40 -8.78 34.93
N LEU A 102 -6.56 -8.14 35.04
CA LEU A 102 -6.73 -7.05 35.99
C LEU A 102 -7.42 -7.66 37.21
N ASP A 103 -6.81 -7.53 38.40
CA ASP A 103 -7.42 -7.85 39.70
C ASP A 103 -8.78 -7.13 39.93
N GLN A 104 -9.13 -6.20 39.03
CA GLN A 104 -10.42 -5.52 38.98
C GLN A 104 -10.91 -5.44 37.51
N PRO A 105 -12.13 -5.93 37.20
CA PRO A 105 -12.74 -5.68 35.90
C PRO A 105 -12.89 -4.17 35.66
N THR A 106 -12.70 -3.72 34.43
CA THR A 106 -12.96 -2.32 34.07
C THR A 106 -14.44 -2.02 34.28
N LEU A 107 -14.74 -0.93 34.99
CA LEU A 107 -16.12 -0.51 35.29
C LEU A 107 -16.90 -0.09 34.02
N PHE A 108 -16.20 0.08 32.89
CA PHE A 108 -16.74 0.55 31.62
C PHE A 108 -16.23 -0.31 30.45
N ASP A 109 -17.04 -0.37 29.39
CA ASP A 109 -16.67 -0.95 28.11
C ASP A 109 -15.56 -0.12 27.46
N THR A 110 -14.33 -0.62 27.52
CA THR A 110 -13.18 0.07 26.92
C THR A 110 -13.09 -0.24 25.43
N HIS A 111 -12.77 0.79 24.65
CA HIS A 111 -12.59 0.68 23.22
C HIS A 111 -11.19 1.17 22.83
N ARG A 112 -10.57 0.50 21.87
CA ARG A 112 -9.39 1.00 21.18
C ARG A 112 -9.82 1.80 19.96
N PHE A 113 -9.24 2.98 19.81
CA PHE A 113 -9.58 3.90 18.73
C PHE A 113 -8.44 3.98 17.72
N HIS A 114 -8.77 3.83 16.45
CA HIS A 114 -7.89 4.12 15.33
C HIS A 114 -8.53 5.23 14.51
N ALA A 115 -7.82 6.34 14.34
CA ALA A 115 -8.32 7.49 13.60
C ALA A 115 -7.40 7.83 12.43
N PHE A 116 -8.00 8.28 11.33
CA PHE A 116 -7.28 8.87 10.22
C PHE A 116 -8.00 10.13 9.73
N PHE A 117 -7.20 11.10 9.29
CA PHE A 117 -7.69 12.31 8.66
C PHE A 117 -7.89 12.03 7.17
N THR A 118 -9.05 12.40 6.63
CA THR A 118 -9.32 12.31 5.20
C THR A 118 -9.91 13.60 4.63
N THR A 119 -9.53 13.91 3.39
CA THR A 119 -10.17 14.94 2.55
C THR A 119 -11.10 14.34 1.51
N SER A 120 -11.20 13.01 1.45
CA SER A 120 -12.07 12.33 0.48
C SER A 120 -13.54 12.50 0.80
N ASP A 121 -14.40 12.39 -0.22
CA ASP A 121 -15.87 12.43 -0.10
C ASP A 121 -16.53 11.05 0.08
N LEU A 122 -15.76 9.96 0.02
CA LEU A 122 -16.22 8.58 0.23
C LEU A 122 -17.14 8.41 1.46
N ASP A 123 -18.13 7.52 1.45
CA ASP A 123 -18.86 7.22 2.68
C ASP A 123 -17.93 6.66 3.78
N THR A 124 -18.30 6.83 5.05
CA THR A 124 -17.46 6.52 6.21
C THR A 124 -16.91 5.08 6.19
N VAL A 125 -17.76 4.10 5.85
CA VAL A 125 -17.39 2.69 5.80
C VAL A 125 -16.43 2.42 4.65
N THR A 126 -16.70 2.99 3.47
CA THR A 126 -15.81 2.87 2.31
C THR A 126 -14.48 3.57 2.55
N ALA A 127 -14.47 4.72 3.23
CA ALA A 127 -13.26 5.43 3.61
C ALA A 127 -12.39 4.59 4.55
N ASP A 128 -12.96 3.97 5.60
CA ASP A 128 -12.22 3.07 6.50
C ASP A 128 -11.68 1.85 5.76
N LYS A 129 -12.49 1.17 4.95
CA LYS A 129 -12.04 0.05 4.11
C LYS A 129 -10.89 0.46 3.18
N THR A 130 -11.02 1.61 2.54
CA THR A 130 -10.02 2.15 1.61
C THR A 130 -8.73 2.51 2.34
N HIS A 131 -8.79 3.13 3.52
CA HIS A 131 -7.61 3.42 4.32
C HIS A 131 -6.91 2.13 4.78
N ARG A 132 -7.67 1.15 5.27
CA ARG A 132 -7.16 -0.15 5.71
C ARG A 132 -6.53 -1.01 4.62
N ALA A 133 -6.84 -0.78 3.35
CA ALA A 133 -6.25 -1.49 2.21
C ALA A 133 -4.73 -1.18 1.99
N HIS A 134 -4.02 -0.84 3.07
CA HIS A 134 -2.62 -0.40 3.09
C HIS A 134 -1.59 -1.55 3.12
N ALA A 135 -2.03 -2.81 3.21
CA ALA A 135 -1.17 -3.98 3.35
C ALA A 135 -0.27 -4.32 2.13
N VAL A 136 -0.32 -3.56 1.03
CA VAL A 136 0.48 -3.85 -0.17
C VAL A 136 1.92 -3.37 -0.06
N ILE A 137 2.17 -2.25 0.64
CA ILE A 137 3.51 -1.63 0.65
C ILE A 137 4.54 -2.51 1.35
N GLU A 138 4.15 -3.22 2.40
CA GLU A 138 5.09 -4.09 3.11
C GLU A 138 5.50 -5.31 2.29
N GLN A 139 4.58 -5.86 1.49
CA GLN A 139 4.92 -6.92 0.56
C GLN A 139 5.87 -6.43 -0.55
N VAL A 140 5.68 -5.19 -1.01
CA VAL A 140 6.60 -4.54 -1.97
C VAL A 140 7.98 -4.33 -1.35
N ASN A 141 8.04 -3.80 -0.11
CA ASN A 141 9.28 -3.60 0.62
C ASN A 141 10.01 -4.92 0.88
N ALA A 142 9.28 -5.96 1.28
CA ALA A 142 9.83 -7.29 1.50
C ALA A 142 10.42 -7.87 0.22
N ASP A 143 9.70 -7.81 -0.91
CA ASP A 143 10.19 -8.31 -2.20
C ASP A 143 11.41 -7.52 -2.72
N LEU A 144 11.46 -6.21 -2.46
CA LEU A 144 12.62 -5.39 -2.83
C LEU A 144 13.85 -5.72 -1.96
N LYS A 145 13.64 -5.94 -0.66
CA LYS A 145 14.67 -6.37 0.31
C LYS A 145 15.15 -7.80 0.06
N ASP A 146 14.30 -8.70 -0.42
CA ASP A 146 14.66 -10.07 -0.82
C ASP A 146 15.37 -10.14 -2.20
N SER A 147 15.60 -8.99 -2.82
CA SER A 147 16.17 -8.86 -4.16
C SER A 147 17.39 -7.93 -4.16
N ALA A 148 17.40 -6.89 -5.01
CA ALA A 148 18.53 -5.99 -5.18
C ALA A 148 18.94 -5.24 -3.89
N LEU A 149 18.04 -5.10 -2.90
CA LEU A 149 18.38 -4.46 -1.61
C LEU A 149 18.79 -5.45 -0.51
N ALA A 150 18.91 -6.75 -0.81
CA ALA A 150 19.40 -7.73 0.17
C ALA A 150 20.83 -7.41 0.62
N HIS A 151 21.66 -6.92 -0.30
CA HIS A 151 23.03 -6.50 -0.05
C HIS A 151 23.36 -5.23 -0.82
N LEU A 152 23.85 -4.21 -0.10
CA LEU A 152 24.39 -3.01 -0.73
C LEU A 152 25.82 -3.30 -1.23
N PRO A 153 26.15 -2.97 -2.49
CA PRO A 153 27.38 -3.43 -3.13
C PRO A 153 28.65 -2.64 -2.75
N SER A 154 28.52 -1.54 -1.99
CA SER A 154 29.64 -0.64 -1.69
C SER A 154 29.64 -0.19 -0.23
N GLY A 155 30.82 0.17 0.29
CA GLY A 155 30.96 0.89 1.55
C GLY A 155 30.66 2.39 1.44
N GLU A 156 30.52 2.92 0.21
CA GLU A 156 30.26 4.35 -0.01
C GLU A 156 28.76 4.66 -0.09
N PHE A 157 28.32 5.69 0.64
CA PHE A 157 26.92 6.09 0.71
C PHE A 157 26.33 6.49 -0.66
N ASN A 158 27.04 7.31 -1.43
CA ASN A 158 26.55 7.80 -2.73
C ASN A 158 26.41 6.66 -3.77
N ALA A 159 27.32 5.69 -3.75
CA ALA A 159 27.20 4.50 -4.59
C ALA A 159 25.95 3.69 -4.24
N ASN A 160 25.66 3.53 -2.95
CA ASN A 160 24.46 2.83 -2.49
C ASN A 160 23.17 3.63 -2.73
N ALA A 161 23.22 4.96 -2.72
CA ALA A 161 22.10 5.80 -3.14
C ALA A 161 21.78 5.61 -4.63
N ALA A 162 22.80 5.59 -5.50
CA ALA A 162 22.62 5.26 -6.91
C ALA A 162 22.08 3.83 -7.11
N TRP A 163 22.60 2.87 -6.34
CA TRP A 163 22.12 1.49 -6.33
C TRP A 163 20.63 1.40 -5.98
N LEU A 164 20.18 2.12 -4.95
CA LEU A 164 18.76 2.17 -4.57
C LEU A 164 17.88 2.66 -5.72
N VAL A 165 18.29 3.73 -6.42
CA VAL A 165 17.54 4.25 -7.57
C VAL A 165 17.45 3.20 -8.68
N LEU A 166 18.55 2.53 -9.01
CA LEU A 166 18.58 1.47 -10.01
C LEU A 166 17.73 0.26 -9.61
N ALA A 167 17.77 -0.13 -8.33
CA ALA A 167 16.96 -1.21 -7.79
C ALA A 167 15.46 -0.92 -7.92
N VAL A 168 15.03 0.31 -7.59
CA VAL A 168 13.63 0.75 -7.73
C VAL A 168 13.21 0.79 -9.20
N LEU A 169 14.06 1.28 -10.11
CA LEU A 169 13.79 1.26 -11.54
C LEU A 169 13.63 -0.18 -12.07
N ALA A 170 14.57 -1.06 -11.75
CA ALA A 170 14.52 -2.46 -12.17
C ALA A 170 13.28 -3.18 -11.59
N PHE A 171 12.91 -2.89 -10.34
CA PHE A 171 11.70 -3.40 -9.72
C PHE A 171 10.46 -2.96 -10.50
N ASN A 172 10.30 -1.66 -10.77
CA ASN A 172 9.16 -1.12 -11.51
C ASN A 172 9.06 -1.68 -12.94
N LEU A 173 10.18 -1.82 -13.64
CA LEU A 173 10.22 -2.44 -14.97
C LEU A 173 9.80 -3.92 -14.92
N THR A 174 10.29 -4.67 -13.93
CA THR A 174 9.94 -6.08 -13.73
C THR A 174 8.45 -6.24 -13.41
N ARG A 175 7.89 -5.32 -12.61
CA ARG A 175 6.45 -5.26 -12.29
C ARG A 175 5.62 -4.96 -13.52
N ALA A 176 6.02 -3.97 -14.33
CA ALA A 176 5.33 -3.63 -15.57
C ALA A 176 5.32 -4.81 -16.55
N ALA A 177 6.48 -5.47 -16.73
CA ALA A 177 6.59 -6.67 -17.57
C ALA A 177 5.66 -7.80 -17.09
N ALA A 178 5.58 -8.04 -15.79
CA ALA A 178 4.70 -9.06 -15.22
C ALA A 178 3.20 -8.74 -15.38
N THR A 179 2.83 -7.46 -15.30
CA THR A 179 1.46 -7.00 -15.57
C THR A 179 1.09 -7.23 -17.03
N ILE A 180 1.98 -6.90 -17.97
CA ILE A 180 1.77 -7.10 -19.41
C ILE A 180 1.70 -8.60 -19.76
N ALA A 181 2.57 -9.42 -19.19
CA ALA A 181 2.60 -10.86 -19.43
C ALA A 181 1.29 -11.57 -19.05
N GLY A 182 0.56 -11.03 -18.06
CA GLY A 182 -0.68 -11.60 -17.57
C GLY A 182 -0.48 -12.90 -16.77
N ALA A 183 -1.41 -13.86 -16.93
CA ALA A 183 -1.35 -15.19 -16.30
C ALA A 183 -1.11 -15.18 -14.77
N GLY A 184 -1.65 -14.17 -14.07
CA GLY A 184 -1.50 -14.02 -12.62
C GLY A 184 -0.13 -13.54 -12.15
N LEU A 185 0.79 -13.19 -13.05
CA LEU A 185 2.15 -12.75 -12.68
C LEU A 185 2.21 -11.34 -12.10
N ALA A 186 1.19 -10.50 -12.29
CA ALA A 186 1.13 -9.15 -11.73
C ALA A 186 1.38 -9.10 -10.20
N LYS A 187 0.99 -10.16 -9.47
CA LYS A 187 1.18 -10.31 -8.01
C LYS A 187 2.36 -11.21 -7.61
N ALA A 188 3.13 -11.75 -8.56
CA ALA A 188 4.23 -12.68 -8.28
C ALA A 188 5.45 -11.96 -7.71
N THR A 189 6.31 -12.59 -6.91
CA THR A 189 7.56 -11.96 -6.40
C THR A 189 8.58 -11.68 -7.51
N THR A 190 9.53 -10.77 -7.28
CA THR A 190 10.57 -10.41 -8.25
C THR A 190 11.39 -11.64 -8.65
N GLY A 191 11.74 -12.50 -7.70
CA GLY A 191 12.41 -13.78 -7.99
C GLY A 191 11.58 -14.70 -8.90
N THR A 192 10.26 -14.73 -8.72
CA THR A 192 9.35 -15.52 -9.57
C THR A 192 9.29 -14.95 -10.98
N ILE A 193 9.18 -13.62 -11.13
CA ILE A 193 9.15 -12.97 -12.45
C ILE A 193 10.47 -13.22 -13.18
N ARG A 194 11.61 -13.07 -12.50
CA ARG A 194 12.93 -13.36 -13.06
C ARG A 194 13.01 -14.79 -13.58
N ARG A 195 12.65 -15.78 -12.76
CA ARG A 195 12.67 -17.19 -13.15
C ARG A 195 11.75 -17.52 -14.33
N LYS A 196 10.56 -16.91 -14.38
CA LYS A 196 9.52 -17.28 -15.36
C LYS A 196 9.63 -16.54 -16.68
N LEU A 197 10.03 -15.26 -16.66
CA LEU A 197 9.99 -14.38 -17.83
C LEU A 197 11.36 -13.90 -18.31
N ILE A 198 12.39 -13.84 -17.45
CA ILE A 198 13.67 -13.20 -17.76
C ILE A 198 14.78 -14.25 -17.96
N SER A 199 15.00 -15.11 -16.97
CA SER A 199 16.01 -16.17 -16.97
C SER A 199 15.50 -17.42 -17.68
N VAL A 200 14.95 -17.25 -18.90
CA VAL A 200 14.48 -18.34 -19.74
C VAL A 200 15.68 -18.96 -20.46
N PRO A 201 15.95 -20.27 -20.27
CA PRO A 201 17.05 -20.92 -20.96
C PRO A 201 16.78 -20.96 -22.47
N ALA A 202 17.78 -20.61 -23.28
CA ALA A 202 17.68 -20.65 -24.73
C ALA A 202 18.98 -21.23 -25.33
N ARG A 203 18.86 -21.97 -26.43
CA ARG A 203 20.01 -22.34 -27.25
C ARG A 203 20.18 -21.33 -28.38
N THR A 204 21.36 -20.75 -28.49
CA THR A 204 21.68 -19.77 -29.54
C THR A 204 22.28 -20.48 -30.75
N ALA A 205 21.72 -20.25 -31.92
CA ALA A 205 22.27 -20.69 -33.20
C ALA A 205 22.48 -19.47 -34.11
N THR A 206 23.62 -19.42 -34.80
CA THR A 206 23.94 -18.34 -35.73
C THR A 206 24.13 -18.92 -37.12
N SER A 207 23.36 -18.42 -38.09
CA SER A 207 23.47 -18.80 -39.50
C SER A 207 23.15 -17.61 -40.38
N ALA A 208 23.90 -17.43 -41.48
CA ALA A 208 23.67 -16.37 -42.47
C ALA A 208 23.44 -14.97 -41.87
N ARG A 209 24.26 -14.56 -40.86
CA ARG A 209 24.15 -13.29 -40.13
C ARG A 209 22.84 -13.09 -39.34
N ARG A 210 22.07 -14.16 -39.11
CA ARG A 210 20.89 -14.19 -38.23
C ARG A 210 21.18 -15.01 -36.98
N ILE A 211 20.85 -14.45 -35.83
CA ILE A 211 20.85 -15.15 -34.54
C ILE A 211 19.44 -15.69 -34.33
N THR A 212 19.33 -17.00 -34.06
CA THR A 212 18.08 -17.67 -33.70
C THR A 212 18.20 -18.18 -32.28
N LEU A 213 17.22 -17.83 -31.44
CA LEU A 213 17.11 -18.32 -30.07
C LEU A 213 16.08 -19.44 -30.04
N HIS A 214 16.53 -20.68 -29.82
CA HIS A 214 15.66 -21.82 -29.59
C HIS A 214 15.26 -21.84 -28.12
N LEU A 215 14.00 -21.49 -27.86
CA LEU A 215 13.40 -21.59 -26.53
C LEU A 215 13.04 -23.05 -26.21
N PRO A 216 12.73 -23.38 -24.93
CA PRO A 216 12.30 -24.73 -24.55
C PRO A 216 11.03 -25.16 -25.31
N GLN A 217 10.60 -26.42 -25.20
CA GLN A 217 9.27 -26.82 -25.69
C GLN A 217 8.37 -27.10 -24.49
N ASP A 218 7.08 -26.83 -24.65
CA ASP A 218 6.02 -27.13 -23.67
C ASP A 218 6.31 -26.58 -22.26
N TRP A 219 7.00 -25.43 -22.15
CA TRP A 219 7.32 -24.89 -20.84
C TRP A 219 6.12 -24.12 -20.25
N PRO A 220 5.85 -24.22 -18.93
CA PRO A 220 4.59 -23.75 -18.36
C PRO A 220 4.31 -22.22 -18.44
N TRP A 221 5.26 -21.43 -18.92
CA TRP A 221 5.17 -19.97 -18.95
C TRP A 221 5.29 -19.40 -20.37
N GLU A 222 5.23 -20.27 -21.39
CA GLU A 222 5.36 -19.89 -22.79
C GLU A 222 4.35 -18.80 -23.17
N THR A 223 3.06 -18.99 -22.84
CA THR A 223 2.02 -18.00 -23.14
C THR A 223 2.31 -16.65 -22.51
N ALA A 224 2.71 -16.60 -21.23
CA ALA A 224 2.99 -15.35 -20.54
C ALA A 224 4.23 -14.64 -21.12
N TRP A 225 5.26 -15.42 -21.46
CA TRP A 225 6.47 -14.90 -22.11
C TRP A 225 6.17 -14.35 -23.51
N THR A 226 5.41 -15.11 -24.32
CA THR A 226 5.00 -14.71 -25.67
C THR A 226 4.13 -13.46 -25.64
N ASN A 227 3.19 -13.35 -24.70
CA ASN A 227 2.39 -12.13 -24.51
C ASN A 227 3.27 -10.91 -24.27
N LEU A 228 4.22 -11.01 -23.35
CA LEU A 228 5.18 -9.93 -23.08
C LEU A 228 6.00 -9.61 -24.33
N PHE A 229 6.56 -10.63 -24.98
CA PHE A 229 7.41 -10.46 -26.16
C PHE A 229 6.66 -9.76 -27.30
N THR A 230 5.44 -10.20 -27.60
CA THR A 230 4.60 -9.59 -28.65
C THR A 230 4.17 -8.18 -28.29
N ALA A 231 3.83 -7.91 -27.02
CA ALA A 231 3.42 -6.58 -26.58
C ALA A 231 4.55 -5.54 -26.71
N ILE A 232 5.78 -5.90 -26.38
CA ILE A 232 6.92 -4.96 -26.40
C ILE A 232 7.62 -4.87 -27.76
N ASN A 233 7.48 -5.89 -28.62
CA ASN A 233 8.08 -5.93 -29.96
C ASN A 233 7.05 -5.77 -31.09
N GLY A 234 5.79 -5.50 -30.77
CA GLY A 234 4.76 -5.13 -31.74
C GLY A 234 5.01 -3.74 -32.33
N PRO A 235 4.44 -3.42 -33.51
CA PRO A 235 4.47 -2.05 -34.02
C PRO A 235 3.84 -1.09 -32.99
N PRO A 236 4.36 0.14 -32.84
CA PRO A 236 3.87 1.08 -31.84
C PRO A 236 2.36 1.27 -32.00
N GLN A 237 1.62 1.13 -30.90
CA GLN A 237 0.19 1.40 -30.89
C GLN A 237 -0.03 2.87 -31.28
N GLN A 238 -0.89 3.10 -32.27
CA GLN A 238 -1.35 4.45 -32.58
C GLN A 238 -2.04 5.02 -31.34
N ALA A 239 -1.64 6.22 -30.92
CA ALA A 239 -2.29 6.90 -29.82
C ALA A 239 -3.78 7.06 -30.15
N ALA A 240 -4.64 6.71 -29.19
CA ALA A 240 -6.07 6.95 -29.31
C ALA A 240 -6.29 8.47 -29.47
N ALA A 241 -7.06 8.84 -30.50
CA ALA A 241 -7.42 10.22 -30.81
C ALA A 241 -8.40 10.81 -29.78
#